data_AF-A0A1F8ACB7-F1
#
_entry.id   AF-A0A1F8ACB7-F1
#
_cell.length_a   1.000
_cell.length_b   1.000
_cell.length_c   1.000
_cell.angle_alpha   90.00
_cell.angle_beta   90.00
_cell.angle_gamma   90.00
#
_symmetry.space_group_name_H-M   'P 1'
#
loop_
_entity.id
_entity.type
_entity.pdbx_description
1 polymer ?
#
loop_
_entity_poly.entity_id
_entity_poly.type
_entity_poly.pdbx_seq_one_letter_code
_entity_poly.pdbx_strand_id
1 'polypeptide(L)'
;MGIPSGVSNQDITAPLPSYQESLNRSATMAIHVKLSQAFGIVVDKLYGQDSHVNAKFVRNAQKVLQSVAGVAPELTDHFPIPEEGSLNGISRDTGYMNLLYHQCIMVATRPFLVGLIIRRIQSENPEIVIPSSIRLLLQVCIDSAKKTIHILQALQRQQLLEHFLPFDLESAISAGVIMCMVAIVAPFLVESPRHYLEGVFGILAEMVEKGNLVAEAHKHKLEHLEALLSEFQTPGYARRGDIGSRSHPIPEPGEGDGNEEGLMREGEAAGLGLIGGEGLGHVEPWDLTHDITASQLMTVASTLDVNGMLDWVGFDLAMDEIPPELVPVPPTAHSPNSDLPVIAFRGALIDRTFEGAVASVYTSEWPRGGHWRISREQLAATPHYHATTHEAYTVLKGSGTYLLGKSPLDPDTDAQGNPVGAGVTHFVTDTEDDYEIIGYYLLNERNSLEEPYDMEYALDSVEETDKMREKCRQVPLPVHDPIYGKEGPLLSVWKRVG
;
A
#
# COMPACT_ATOMS: atom_id res chain seq x y z
N MET A 1 19.33 -1.65 -17.33
CA MET A 1 19.47 -2.54 -18.50
C MET A 1 19.04 -3.94 -18.07
N GLY A 2 18.08 -4.56 -18.76
CA GLY A 2 17.65 -5.94 -18.42
C GLY A 2 16.14 -6.16 -18.29
N ILE A 3 15.27 -5.26 -18.75
CA ILE A 3 13.85 -5.58 -18.89
C ILE A 3 13.67 -6.12 -20.31
N PRO A 4 13.50 -7.44 -20.52
CA PRO A 4 13.20 -7.97 -21.84
C PRO A 4 11.89 -7.34 -22.33
N SER A 5 11.79 -7.09 -23.64
CA SER A 5 10.54 -6.63 -24.26
C SER A 5 9.43 -7.65 -23.94
N GLY A 6 8.47 -7.25 -23.12
CA GLY A 6 7.31 -8.06 -22.77
C GLY A 6 6.26 -8.00 -23.88
N VAL A 7 5.56 -9.11 -24.09
CA VAL A 7 4.34 -9.17 -24.91
C VAL A 7 3.15 -9.13 -23.98
N SER A 8 2.17 -8.26 -24.23
CA SER A 8 0.96 -8.22 -23.40
C SER A 8 0.15 -9.50 -23.59
N ASN A 9 -0.47 -10.00 -22.51
CA ASN A 9 -1.39 -11.14 -22.59
C ASN A 9 -2.52 -10.91 -23.62
N GLN A 10 -2.91 -9.65 -23.84
CA GLN A 10 -3.95 -9.28 -24.81
C GLN A 10 -3.51 -9.46 -26.27
N ASP A 11 -2.19 -9.44 -26.51
CA ASP A 11 -1.62 -9.59 -27.85
C ASP A 11 -1.44 -11.07 -28.24
N ILE A 12 -1.58 -11.99 -27.28
CA ILE A 12 -1.49 -13.44 -27.50
C ILE A 12 -2.86 -13.97 -27.91
N THR A 13 -3.09 -14.08 -29.22
CA THR A 13 -4.35 -14.57 -29.81
C THR A 13 -4.33 -16.05 -30.19
N ALA A 14 -3.18 -16.73 -30.01
CA ALA A 14 -3.03 -18.13 -30.35
C ALA A 14 -3.93 -19.02 -29.46
N PRO A 15 -4.66 -20.00 -30.02
CA PRO A 15 -5.42 -20.95 -29.23
C PRO A 15 -4.49 -21.87 -28.43
N LEU A 16 -4.98 -22.40 -27.31
CA LEU A 16 -4.24 -23.38 -26.53
C LEU A 16 -3.92 -24.63 -27.38
N PRO A 17 -2.68 -25.15 -27.32
CA PRO A 17 -2.31 -26.35 -28.06
C PRO A 17 -3.11 -27.55 -27.55
N SER A 18 -3.79 -28.25 -28.47
CA SER A 18 -4.50 -29.50 -28.17
C SER A 18 -3.70 -30.70 -28.66
N TYR A 19 -3.40 -31.61 -27.75
CA TYR A 19 -2.70 -32.86 -28.05
C TYR A 19 -3.70 -34.01 -27.96
N GLN A 20 -4.25 -34.43 -29.11
CA GLN A 20 -5.23 -35.52 -29.18
C GLN A 20 -4.71 -36.84 -28.57
N GLU A 21 -3.40 -37.04 -28.58
CA GLU A 21 -2.74 -38.25 -28.06
C GLU A 21 -2.41 -38.18 -26.56
N SER A 22 -2.52 -37.01 -25.91
CA SER A 22 -2.21 -36.86 -24.48
C SER A 22 -3.06 -35.77 -23.84
N LEU A 23 -4.12 -36.20 -23.16
CA LEU A 23 -4.97 -35.33 -22.35
C LEU A 23 -4.15 -34.64 -21.25
N ASN A 24 -3.24 -35.36 -20.60
CA ASN A 24 -2.38 -34.80 -19.55
C ASN A 24 -1.45 -33.70 -20.10
N ARG A 25 -0.87 -33.85 -21.30
CA ARG A 25 -0.05 -32.80 -21.92
C ARG A 25 -0.86 -31.56 -22.26
N SER A 26 -2.10 -31.75 -22.73
CA SER A 26 -3.02 -30.65 -23.00
C SER A 26 -3.40 -29.90 -21.72
N ALA A 27 -3.72 -30.64 -20.64
CA ALA A 27 -4.00 -30.07 -19.32
C ALA A 27 -2.80 -29.34 -18.72
N THR A 28 -1.59 -29.93 -18.82
CA THR A 28 -0.32 -29.33 -18.40
C THR A 28 -0.15 -27.93 -19.02
N MET A 29 -0.30 -27.83 -20.34
CA MET A 29 -0.15 -26.56 -21.06
C MET A 29 -1.26 -25.57 -20.71
N ALA A 30 -2.51 -26.04 -20.59
CA ALA A 30 -3.64 -25.19 -20.22
C ALA A 30 -3.46 -24.59 -18.82
N ILE A 31 -3.10 -25.41 -17.83
CA ILE A 31 -2.83 -24.96 -16.46
C ILE A 31 -1.66 -23.97 -16.44
N HIS A 32 -0.55 -24.31 -17.10
CA HIS A 32 0.63 -23.44 -17.14
C HIS A 32 0.33 -22.07 -17.77
N VAL A 33 -0.42 -22.03 -18.86
CA VAL A 33 -0.83 -20.78 -19.50
C VAL A 33 -1.73 -19.96 -18.58
N LYS A 34 -2.74 -20.58 -17.95
CA LYS A 34 -3.63 -19.87 -17.00
C LYS A 34 -2.86 -19.29 -15.81
N LEU A 35 -1.92 -20.04 -15.24
CA LEU A 35 -1.07 -19.56 -14.15
C LEU A 35 -0.11 -18.45 -14.62
N SER A 36 0.47 -18.57 -15.81
CA SER A 36 1.34 -17.55 -16.40
C SER A 36 0.57 -16.25 -16.67
N GLN A 37 -0.69 -16.34 -17.10
CA GLN A 37 -1.56 -15.18 -17.27
C GLN A 37 -1.85 -14.50 -15.93
N ALA A 38 -2.16 -15.27 -14.88
CA ALA A 38 -2.36 -14.74 -13.53
C ALA A 38 -1.08 -14.06 -13.00
N PHE A 39 0.08 -14.70 -13.18
CA PHE A 39 1.37 -14.12 -12.82
C PHE A 39 1.70 -12.86 -13.63
N GLY A 40 1.32 -12.81 -14.90
CA GLY A 40 1.45 -11.61 -15.73
C GLY A 40 0.65 -10.43 -15.18
N ILE A 41 -0.58 -10.66 -14.67
CA ILE A 41 -1.37 -9.63 -13.99
C ILE A 41 -0.65 -9.14 -12.73
N VAL A 42 -0.02 -10.03 -11.96
CA VAL A 42 0.78 -9.63 -10.79
C VAL A 42 1.89 -8.67 -11.20
N VAL A 43 2.75 -9.09 -12.14
CA VAL A 43 3.92 -8.31 -12.54
C VAL A 43 3.53 -6.96 -13.14
N ASP A 44 2.52 -6.93 -13.99
CA ASP A 44 2.08 -5.72 -14.69
C ASP A 44 1.23 -4.78 -13.81
N LYS A 45 0.33 -5.34 -12.98
CA LYS A 45 -0.70 -4.56 -12.28
C LYS A 45 -0.52 -4.43 -10.77
N LEU A 46 0.29 -5.29 -10.13
CA LEU A 46 0.58 -5.21 -8.69
C LEU A 46 2.01 -4.77 -8.39
N TYR A 47 2.96 -5.01 -9.30
CA TYR A 47 4.37 -4.63 -9.15
C TYR A 47 4.89 -3.77 -10.32
N GLY A 48 3.99 -3.30 -11.20
CA GLY A 48 4.33 -2.43 -12.33
C GLY A 48 4.65 -1.00 -11.89
N GLN A 49 5.19 -0.18 -12.81
CA GLN A 49 5.59 1.20 -12.49
C GLN A 49 4.42 2.09 -12.01
N ASP A 50 3.18 1.75 -12.38
CA ASP A 50 1.95 2.47 -11.98
C ASP A 50 1.20 1.81 -10.80
N SER A 51 1.85 0.91 -10.05
CA SER A 51 1.20 0.13 -8.98
C SER A 51 1.04 0.92 -7.68
N HIS A 52 0.23 1.98 -7.70
CA HIS A 52 -0.23 2.63 -6.47
C HIS A 52 -1.28 1.76 -5.78
N VAL A 53 -1.17 1.61 -4.46
CA VAL A 53 -2.13 0.84 -3.67
C VAL A 53 -3.43 1.64 -3.55
N ASN A 54 -4.33 1.39 -4.49
CA ASN A 54 -5.63 2.03 -4.59
C ASN A 54 -6.73 0.97 -4.86
N ALA A 55 -7.97 1.42 -5.05
CA ALA A 55 -9.07 0.50 -5.34
C ALA A 55 -8.82 -0.39 -6.56
N LYS A 56 -8.04 0.07 -7.54
CA LYS A 56 -7.64 -0.70 -8.72
C LYS A 56 -6.62 -1.77 -8.34
N PHE A 57 -5.67 -1.49 -7.45
CA PHE A 57 -4.74 -2.48 -6.90
C PHE A 57 -5.47 -3.64 -6.21
N VAL A 58 -6.39 -3.34 -5.28
CA VAL A 58 -7.15 -4.39 -4.58
C VAL A 58 -7.98 -5.21 -5.55
N ARG A 59 -8.64 -4.56 -6.52
CA ARG A 59 -9.39 -5.25 -7.60
C ARG A 59 -8.49 -6.13 -8.47
N ASN A 60 -7.26 -5.72 -8.73
CA ASN A 60 -6.30 -6.53 -9.49
C ASN A 60 -5.85 -7.74 -8.68
N ALA A 61 -5.60 -7.58 -7.37
CA ALA A 61 -5.30 -8.70 -6.48
C ALA A 61 -6.46 -9.69 -6.41
N GLN A 62 -7.71 -9.20 -6.31
CA GLN A 62 -8.92 -10.03 -6.40
C GLN A 62 -8.96 -10.82 -7.71
N LYS A 63 -8.72 -10.18 -8.86
CA LYS A 63 -8.69 -10.85 -10.16
C LYS A 63 -7.64 -11.95 -10.22
N VAL A 64 -6.45 -11.72 -9.66
CA VAL A 64 -5.40 -12.75 -9.60
C VAL A 64 -5.88 -13.93 -8.76
N LEU A 65 -6.39 -13.68 -7.55
CA LEU A 65 -6.86 -14.76 -6.66
C LEU A 65 -8.03 -15.54 -7.26
N GLN A 66 -8.97 -14.88 -7.94
CA GLN A 66 -10.05 -15.53 -8.68
C GLN A 66 -9.53 -16.39 -9.83
N SER A 67 -8.57 -15.87 -10.60
CA SER A 67 -7.95 -16.60 -11.70
C SER A 67 -7.24 -17.85 -11.20
N VAL A 68 -6.48 -17.74 -10.10
CA VAL A 68 -5.76 -18.87 -9.49
C VAL A 68 -6.75 -19.88 -8.92
N ALA A 69 -7.80 -19.43 -8.21
CA ALA A 69 -8.82 -20.33 -7.66
C ALA A 69 -9.57 -21.12 -8.74
N GLY A 70 -9.78 -20.53 -9.92
CA GLY A 70 -10.36 -21.23 -11.07
C GLY A 70 -9.48 -22.36 -11.63
N VAL A 71 -8.16 -22.34 -11.37
CA VAL A 71 -7.22 -23.37 -11.81
C VAL A 71 -7.13 -24.54 -10.82
N ALA A 72 -7.47 -24.31 -9.55
CA ALA A 72 -7.27 -25.28 -8.47
C ALA A 72 -7.90 -26.66 -8.72
N PRO A 73 -9.15 -26.81 -9.22
CA PRO A 73 -9.73 -28.13 -9.49
C PRO A 73 -8.95 -28.93 -10.54
N GLU A 74 -8.54 -28.28 -11.63
CA GLU A 74 -7.73 -28.90 -12.70
C GLU A 74 -6.33 -29.26 -12.19
N LEU A 75 -5.75 -28.41 -11.33
CA LEU A 75 -4.44 -28.67 -10.72
C LEU A 75 -4.48 -29.90 -9.80
N THR A 76 -5.50 -30.02 -8.94
CA THR A 76 -5.65 -31.17 -8.04
C THR A 76 -5.89 -32.48 -8.79
N ASP A 77 -6.65 -32.43 -9.90
CA ASP A 77 -6.94 -33.62 -10.73
C ASP A 77 -5.70 -34.14 -11.46
N HIS A 78 -4.91 -33.24 -12.07
CA HIS A 78 -3.77 -33.62 -12.90
C HIS A 78 -2.42 -33.65 -12.15
N PHE A 79 -2.28 -32.88 -11.08
CA PHE A 79 -1.04 -32.70 -10.32
C PHE A 79 -1.28 -32.77 -8.80
N PRO A 80 -1.81 -33.89 -8.27
CA PRO A 80 -2.10 -34.03 -6.86
C PRO A 80 -0.81 -34.01 -6.02
N ILE A 81 -0.82 -33.23 -4.93
CA ILE A 81 0.24 -33.27 -3.93
C ILE A 81 -0.04 -34.48 -3.01
N PRO A 82 0.93 -35.39 -2.79
CA PRO A 82 0.75 -36.51 -1.87
C PRO A 82 0.46 -36.03 -0.45
N GLU A 83 -0.42 -36.73 0.27
CA GLU A 83 -0.66 -36.49 1.70
C GLU A 83 0.61 -36.75 2.54
N GLU A 84 0.70 -36.08 3.69
CA GLU A 84 1.79 -36.30 4.64
C GLU A 84 1.84 -37.76 5.10
N GLY A 85 2.99 -38.42 4.88
CA GLY A 85 3.18 -39.83 5.20
C GLY A 85 2.80 -40.81 4.08
N SER A 86 2.34 -40.32 2.93
CA SER A 86 2.17 -41.15 1.74
C SER A 86 3.50 -41.75 1.27
N LEU A 87 3.47 -43.01 0.82
CA LEU A 87 4.62 -43.67 0.19
C LEU A 87 4.94 -43.12 -1.21
N ASN A 88 3.98 -42.42 -1.83
CA ASN A 88 4.14 -41.87 -3.17
C ASN A 88 4.90 -40.55 -3.11
N GLY A 89 6.00 -40.46 -3.87
CA GLY A 89 6.76 -39.23 -4.06
C GLY A 89 6.05 -38.21 -4.96
N ILE A 90 6.48 -36.95 -4.90
CA ILE A 90 6.04 -35.89 -5.81
C ILE A 90 6.94 -35.84 -7.05
N SER A 91 6.34 -35.82 -8.24
CA SER A 91 7.09 -35.64 -9.50
C SER A 91 7.59 -34.21 -9.66
N ARG A 92 8.61 -33.98 -10.50
CA ARG A 92 9.12 -32.63 -10.79
C ARG A 92 8.03 -31.73 -11.40
N ASP A 93 7.25 -32.26 -12.35
CA ASP A 93 6.17 -31.52 -13.01
C ASP A 93 5.07 -31.13 -12.02
N THR A 94 4.66 -32.07 -11.16
CA THR A 94 3.70 -31.82 -10.07
C THR A 94 4.23 -30.75 -9.12
N GLY A 95 5.51 -30.85 -8.73
CA GLY A 95 6.17 -29.86 -7.88
C GLY A 95 6.15 -28.48 -8.52
N TYR A 96 6.60 -28.37 -9.77
CA TYR A 96 6.66 -27.11 -10.49
C TYR A 96 5.28 -26.44 -10.65
N MET A 97 4.25 -27.19 -11.07
CA MET A 97 2.91 -26.62 -11.26
C MET A 97 2.30 -26.10 -9.96
N ASN A 98 2.45 -26.86 -8.87
CA ASN A 98 1.95 -26.44 -7.56
C ASN A 98 2.77 -25.27 -6.98
N LEU A 99 4.10 -25.25 -7.18
CA LEU A 99 4.93 -24.11 -6.80
C LEU A 99 4.52 -22.84 -7.54
N LEU A 100 4.26 -22.92 -8.85
CA LEU A 100 3.79 -21.77 -9.63
C LEU A 100 2.41 -21.28 -9.18
N TYR A 101 1.49 -22.20 -8.88
CA TYR A 101 0.17 -21.90 -8.31
C TYR A 101 0.27 -21.12 -7.00
N HIS A 102 1.02 -21.67 -6.03
CA HIS A 102 1.19 -21.01 -4.73
C HIS A 102 2.01 -19.74 -4.83
N GLN A 103 2.97 -19.67 -5.75
CA GLN A 103 3.73 -18.45 -6.00
C GLN A 103 2.79 -17.31 -6.41
N CYS A 104 1.83 -17.54 -7.32
CA CYS A 104 0.86 -16.52 -7.72
C CYS A 104 0.06 -15.96 -6.54
N ILE A 105 -0.37 -16.84 -5.62
CA ILE A 105 -1.08 -16.43 -4.39
C ILE A 105 -0.16 -15.60 -3.50
N MET A 106 1.03 -16.11 -3.21
CA MET A 106 2.01 -15.47 -2.34
C MET A 106 2.39 -14.07 -2.83
N VAL A 107 2.70 -13.92 -4.13
CA VAL A 107 3.07 -12.59 -4.67
C VAL A 107 1.89 -11.63 -4.75
N ALA A 108 0.66 -12.11 -4.99
CA ALA A 108 -0.53 -11.25 -5.01
C ALA A 108 -0.93 -10.75 -3.62
N THR A 109 -0.67 -11.56 -2.59
CA THR A 109 -1.04 -11.27 -1.20
C THR A 109 0.08 -10.59 -0.39
N ARG A 110 1.34 -10.74 -0.81
CA ARG A 110 2.52 -10.15 -0.13
C ARG A 110 2.41 -8.65 0.14
N PRO A 111 1.93 -7.79 -0.78
CA PRO A 111 1.82 -6.38 -0.48
C PRO A 111 0.93 -6.12 0.74
N PHE A 112 -0.16 -6.86 0.92
CA PHE A 112 -1.02 -6.72 2.09
C PHE A 112 -0.30 -7.06 3.41
N LEU A 113 0.59 -8.06 3.40
CA LEU A 113 1.49 -8.37 4.53
C LEU A 113 2.49 -7.24 4.81
N VAL A 114 3.05 -6.63 3.77
CA VAL A 114 3.99 -5.51 3.91
C VAL A 114 3.29 -4.28 4.50
N GLY A 115 2.11 -3.92 4.01
CA GLY A 115 1.31 -2.79 4.55
C GLY A 115 0.99 -3.01 6.03
N LEU A 116 0.72 -4.27 6.39
CA LEU A 116 0.53 -4.69 7.77
C LEU A 116 1.75 -4.50 8.67
N ILE A 117 2.94 -4.86 8.19
CA ILE A 117 4.19 -4.62 8.92
C ILE A 117 4.42 -3.13 9.09
N ILE A 118 4.26 -2.35 8.03
CA ILE A 118 4.44 -0.89 8.06
C ILE A 118 3.53 -0.27 9.10
N ARG A 119 2.23 -0.62 9.09
CA ARG A 119 1.26 -0.17 10.08
C ARG A 119 1.67 -0.58 11.50
N ARG A 120 2.19 -1.79 11.68
CA ARG A 120 2.65 -2.27 12.98
C ARG A 120 3.90 -1.56 13.49
N ILE A 121 4.80 -1.16 12.60
CA ILE A 121 5.99 -0.38 12.95
C ILE A 121 5.58 1.06 13.31
N GLN A 122 4.60 1.63 12.62
CA GLN A 122 4.14 3.00 12.85
C GLN A 122 3.19 3.14 14.04
N SER A 123 2.45 2.09 14.40
CA SER A 123 1.49 2.10 15.51
C SER A 123 2.20 2.00 16.85
N GLU A 124 1.98 2.97 17.74
CA GLU A 124 2.38 2.88 19.16
C GLU A 124 1.53 1.87 19.94
N ASN A 125 0.38 1.46 19.41
CA ASN A 125 -0.51 0.49 20.05
C ASN A 125 -0.19 -0.95 19.59
N PRO A 126 0.17 -1.87 20.52
CA PRO A 126 0.51 -3.26 20.20
C PRO A 126 -0.68 -4.13 19.78
N GLU A 127 -1.92 -3.71 20.02
CA GLU A 127 -3.13 -4.47 19.68
C GLU A 127 -3.77 -3.99 18.37
N ILE A 128 -3.15 -4.37 17.23
CA ILE A 128 -3.77 -4.16 15.92
C ILE A 128 -4.90 -5.16 15.75
N VAL A 129 -6.14 -4.68 15.81
CA VAL A 129 -7.32 -5.49 15.47
C VAL A 129 -7.32 -5.73 13.96
N ILE A 130 -7.10 -6.99 13.56
CA ILE A 130 -7.11 -7.44 12.17
C ILE A 130 -8.54 -7.80 11.73
N PRO A 131 -9.14 -7.06 10.76
CA PRO A 131 -10.42 -7.38 10.17
C PRO A 131 -10.44 -8.78 9.59
N SER A 132 -11.63 -9.40 9.62
CA SER A 132 -11.83 -10.78 9.19
C SER A 132 -11.42 -11.00 7.73
N SER A 133 -11.68 -10.05 6.83
CA SER A 133 -11.29 -10.13 5.41
C SER A 133 -9.78 -10.19 5.20
N ILE A 134 -9.02 -9.42 5.98
CA ILE A 134 -7.55 -9.46 5.91
C ILE A 134 -7.03 -10.71 6.60
N ARG A 135 -7.61 -11.14 7.72
CA ARG A 135 -7.22 -12.40 8.38
C ARG A 135 -7.33 -13.59 7.42
N LEU A 136 -8.43 -13.64 6.65
CA LEU A 136 -8.62 -14.66 5.61
C LEU A 136 -7.56 -14.56 4.50
N LEU A 137 -7.23 -13.35 4.06
CA LEU A 137 -6.18 -13.14 3.06
C LEU A 137 -4.80 -13.58 3.56
N LEU A 138 -4.48 -13.24 4.81
CA LEU A 138 -3.25 -13.68 5.49
C LEU A 138 -3.20 -15.19 5.57
N GLN A 139 -4.32 -15.83 5.91
CA GLN A 139 -4.39 -17.28 6.00
C GLN A 139 -4.09 -17.95 4.67
N VAL A 140 -4.69 -17.45 3.59
CA VAL A 140 -4.42 -17.89 2.22
C VAL A 140 -2.94 -17.77 1.85
N CYS A 141 -2.29 -16.68 2.25
CA CYS A 141 -0.87 -16.46 2.03
C CYS A 141 -0.01 -17.45 2.83
N ILE A 142 -0.32 -17.63 4.12
CA ILE A 142 0.36 -18.52 5.05
C ILE A 142 0.29 -19.96 4.56
N ASP A 143 -0.89 -20.46 4.22
CA ASP A 143 -1.07 -21.84 3.81
C ASP A 143 -0.38 -22.12 2.46
N SER A 144 -0.36 -21.13 1.57
CA SER A 144 0.43 -21.21 0.33
C SER A 144 1.94 -21.28 0.58
N ALA A 145 2.44 -20.51 1.55
CA ALA A 145 3.86 -20.56 1.93
C ALA A 145 4.21 -21.90 2.61
N LYS A 146 3.36 -22.42 3.52
CA LYS A 146 3.53 -23.76 4.12
C LYS A 146 3.57 -24.84 3.04
N LYS A 147 2.63 -24.83 2.09
CA LYS A 147 2.58 -25.81 1.00
C LYS A 147 3.79 -25.72 0.08
N THR A 148 4.26 -24.50 -0.22
CA THR A 148 5.50 -24.28 -0.98
C THR A 148 6.70 -24.93 -0.29
N ILE A 149 6.86 -24.74 1.03
CA ILE A 149 7.96 -25.33 1.81
C ILE A 149 7.84 -26.86 1.80
N HIS A 150 6.64 -27.39 2.03
CA HIS A 150 6.39 -28.83 2.01
C HIS A 150 6.77 -29.46 0.65
N ILE A 151 6.35 -28.84 -0.46
CA ILE A 151 6.68 -29.30 -1.82
C ILE A 151 8.20 -29.27 -2.04
N LEU A 152 8.88 -28.19 -1.68
CA LEU A 152 10.32 -28.07 -1.85
C LEU A 152 11.09 -29.10 -1.01
N GLN A 153 10.67 -29.34 0.23
CA GLN A 153 11.25 -30.39 1.08
C GLN A 153 11.02 -31.80 0.48
N ALA A 154 9.85 -32.04 -0.12
CA ALA A 154 9.59 -33.29 -0.82
C ALA A 154 10.45 -33.47 -2.09
N LEU A 155 10.71 -32.39 -2.83
CA LEU A 155 11.66 -32.39 -3.95
C LEU A 155 13.10 -32.61 -3.48
N GLN A 156 13.53 -31.94 -2.41
CA GLN A 156 14.83 -32.12 -1.76
C GLN A 156 15.07 -33.57 -1.32
N ARG A 157 14.11 -34.18 -0.60
CA ARG A 157 14.19 -35.58 -0.16
C ARG A 157 14.31 -36.56 -1.34
N GLN A 158 13.74 -36.22 -2.49
CA GLN A 158 13.80 -37.02 -3.70
C GLN A 158 14.96 -36.65 -4.63
N GLN A 159 15.82 -35.69 -4.25
CA GLN A 159 16.91 -35.17 -5.09
C GLN A 159 16.43 -34.61 -6.44
N LEU A 160 15.22 -34.02 -6.45
CA LEU A 160 14.59 -33.38 -7.60
C LEU A 160 14.66 -31.85 -7.56
N LEU A 161 15.35 -31.27 -6.58
CA LEU A 161 15.54 -29.84 -6.44
C LEU A 161 16.46 -29.31 -7.54
N GLU A 162 16.07 -28.23 -8.21
CA GLU A 162 16.91 -27.62 -9.24
C GLU A 162 17.85 -26.58 -8.63
N HIS A 163 19.11 -26.95 -8.39
CA HIS A 163 20.04 -26.11 -7.62
C HIS A 163 20.49 -24.83 -8.33
N PHE A 164 20.38 -24.74 -9.66
CA PHE A 164 20.91 -23.60 -10.44
C PHE A 164 19.85 -22.87 -11.28
N LEU A 165 18.62 -23.39 -11.32
CA LEU A 165 17.51 -22.68 -11.94
C LEU A 165 16.83 -21.76 -10.91
N PRO A 166 16.31 -20.60 -11.32
CA PRO A 166 15.81 -19.61 -10.40
C PRO A 166 14.53 -20.05 -9.68
N PHE A 167 13.74 -20.97 -10.27
CA PHE A 167 12.37 -21.23 -9.85
C PHE A 167 12.25 -21.75 -8.41
N ASP A 168 12.93 -22.86 -8.08
CA ASP A 168 12.84 -23.47 -6.75
C ASP A 168 13.45 -22.54 -5.68
N LEU A 169 14.53 -21.81 -6.04
CA LEU A 169 15.17 -20.82 -5.18
C LEU A 169 14.23 -19.64 -4.88
N GLU A 170 13.61 -19.07 -5.91
CA GLU A 170 12.65 -17.97 -5.77
C GLU A 170 11.44 -18.38 -4.93
N SER A 171 10.92 -19.59 -5.13
CA SER A 171 9.84 -20.14 -4.30
C SER A 171 10.26 -20.30 -2.83
N ALA A 172 11.46 -20.81 -2.56
CA ALA A 172 11.99 -20.96 -1.21
C ALA A 172 12.12 -19.59 -0.50
N ILE A 173 12.71 -18.61 -1.19
CA ILE A 173 12.87 -17.24 -0.66
C ILE A 173 11.51 -16.59 -0.43
N SER A 174 10.59 -16.72 -1.39
CA SER A 174 9.24 -16.15 -1.31
C SER A 174 8.49 -16.65 -0.06
N ALA A 175 8.52 -17.97 0.17
CA ALA A 175 7.90 -18.56 1.35
C ALA A 175 8.62 -18.17 2.65
N GLY A 176 9.96 -18.13 2.66
CA GLY A 176 10.75 -17.68 3.81
C GLY A 176 10.43 -16.24 4.23
N VAL A 177 10.37 -15.32 3.26
CA VAL A 177 10.01 -13.91 3.51
C VAL A 177 8.60 -13.82 4.11
N ILE A 178 7.63 -14.58 3.59
CA ILE A 178 6.27 -14.62 4.17
C ILE A 178 6.27 -15.13 5.60
N MET A 179 7.00 -16.22 5.90
CA MET A 179 7.09 -16.75 7.27
C MET A 179 7.71 -15.74 8.24
N CYS A 180 8.76 -15.02 7.81
CA CYS A 180 9.34 -13.92 8.57
C CYS A 180 8.31 -12.80 8.84
N MET A 181 7.59 -12.35 7.81
CA MET A 181 6.60 -11.27 7.94
C MET A 181 5.43 -11.66 8.86
N VAL A 182 4.94 -12.89 8.74
CA VAL A 182 3.82 -13.42 9.54
C VAL A 182 4.19 -13.55 11.01
N ALA A 183 5.42 -13.95 11.32
CA ALA A 183 5.90 -14.04 12.70
C ALA A 183 5.77 -12.71 13.45
N ILE A 184 5.89 -11.57 12.76
CA ILE A 184 5.65 -10.25 13.35
C ILE A 184 4.17 -9.91 13.41
N VAL A 185 3.49 -9.97 12.27
CA VAL A 185 2.17 -9.33 12.13
C VAL A 185 1.10 -10.11 12.86
N ALA A 186 1.17 -11.43 12.78
CA ALA A 186 0.13 -12.31 13.24
C ALA A 186 0.72 -13.65 13.71
N PRO A 187 1.55 -13.64 14.77
CA PRO A 187 2.17 -14.87 15.31
C PRO A 187 1.14 -15.89 15.77
N PHE A 188 -0.08 -15.46 16.10
CA PHE A 188 -1.19 -16.33 16.49
C PHE A 188 -1.83 -17.10 15.32
N LEU A 189 -1.55 -16.75 14.05
CA LEU A 189 -2.07 -17.46 12.88
C LEU A 189 -1.22 -18.68 12.48
N VAL A 190 -0.01 -18.80 13.02
CA VAL A 190 0.92 -19.88 12.69
C VAL A 190 1.50 -20.46 13.95
N GLU A 191 1.20 -21.74 14.18
CA GLU A 191 1.92 -22.53 15.17
C GLU A 191 3.36 -22.74 14.71
N SER A 192 4.32 -22.33 15.54
CA SER A 192 5.76 -22.52 15.33
C SER A 192 6.29 -22.05 13.96
N PRO A 193 6.23 -20.73 13.62
CA PRO A 193 6.75 -20.20 12.35
C PRO A 193 8.21 -20.57 12.08
N ARG A 194 9.01 -20.70 13.15
CA ARG A 194 10.41 -21.08 13.12
C ARG A 194 10.67 -22.44 12.48
N HIS A 195 9.78 -23.41 12.67
CA HIS A 195 9.92 -24.74 12.07
C HIS A 195 9.91 -24.67 10.52
N TYR A 196 9.03 -23.83 9.98
CA TYR A 196 8.95 -23.60 8.53
C TYR A 196 10.18 -22.86 8.00
N LEU A 197 10.70 -21.88 8.76
CA LEU A 197 11.95 -21.18 8.42
C LEU A 197 13.15 -22.12 8.42
N GLU A 198 13.26 -23.02 9.39
CA GLU A 198 14.29 -24.06 9.41
C GLU A 198 14.22 -24.94 8.16
N GLY A 199 13.02 -25.27 7.70
CA GLY A 199 12.80 -25.95 6.43
C GLY A 199 13.34 -25.17 5.23
N VAL A 200 13.07 -23.86 5.14
CA VAL A 200 13.60 -22.98 4.09
C VAL A 200 15.13 -22.91 4.15
N PHE A 201 15.71 -22.74 5.34
CA PHE A 201 17.16 -22.69 5.50
C PHE A 201 17.83 -24.02 5.13
N GLY A 202 17.19 -25.16 5.39
CA GLY A 202 17.65 -26.48 4.95
C GLY A 202 17.69 -26.62 3.42
N ILE A 203 16.68 -26.11 2.72
CA ILE A 203 16.65 -26.09 1.24
C ILE A 203 17.77 -25.18 0.69
N LEU A 204 17.90 -23.97 1.24
CA LEU A 204 18.95 -23.03 0.81
C LEU A 204 20.35 -23.57 1.11
N ALA A 205 20.55 -24.22 2.25
CA ALA A 205 21.82 -24.82 2.62
C ALA A 205 22.26 -25.91 1.63
N GLU A 206 21.34 -26.77 1.17
CA GLU A 206 21.66 -27.75 0.12
C GLU A 206 22.07 -27.07 -1.19
N MET A 207 21.33 -26.05 -1.63
CA MET A 207 21.69 -25.29 -2.84
C MET A 207 23.08 -24.66 -2.72
N VAL A 208 23.43 -24.12 -1.55
CA VAL A 208 24.76 -23.58 -1.26
C VAL A 208 25.82 -24.68 -1.28
N GLU A 209 25.56 -25.84 -0.69
CA GLU A 209 26.46 -27.00 -0.72
C GLU A 209 26.73 -27.47 -2.16
N LYS A 210 25.74 -27.38 -3.05
CA LYS A 210 25.91 -27.63 -4.49
C LYS A 210 26.62 -26.51 -5.25
N GLY A 211 26.92 -25.38 -4.61
CA GLY A 211 27.68 -24.27 -5.18
C GLY A 211 26.85 -23.09 -5.70
N ASN A 212 25.57 -22.97 -5.31
CA ASN A 212 24.75 -21.82 -5.70
C ASN A 212 25.06 -20.58 -4.83
N LEU A 213 25.85 -19.66 -5.36
CA LEU A 213 26.21 -18.38 -4.72
C LEU A 213 25.03 -17.42 -4.54
N VAL A 214 24.02 -17.51 -5.42
CA VAL A 214 22.80 -16.69 -5.32
C VAL A 214 21.99 -17.15 -4.10
N ALA A 215 21.88 -18.47 -3.90
CA ALA A 215 21.27 -19.04 -2.71
C ALA A 215 22.01 -18.62 -1.43
N GLU A 216 23.34 -18.58 -1.43
CA GLU A 216 24.14 -18.12 -0.28
C GLU A 216 23.82 -16.65 0.07
N ALA A 217 23.83 -15.76 -0.92
CA ALA A 217 23.51 -14.36 -0.72
C ALA A 217 22.08 -14.15 -0.21
N HIS A 218 21.10 -14.91 -0.72
CA HIS A 218 19.72 -14.82 -0.26
C HIS A 218 19.50 -15.43 1.12
N LYS A 219 20.20 -16.52 1.45
CA LYS A 219 20.18 -17.12 2.78
C LYS A 219 20.62 -16.10 3.84
N HIS A 220 21.74 -15.42 3.62
CA HIS A 220 22.22 -14.38 4.52
C HIS A 220 21.26 -13.20 4.67
N LYS A 221 20.62 -12.76 3.58
CA LYS A 221 19.59 -11.70 3.64
C LYS A 221 18.37 -12.13 4.46
N LEU A 222 17.96 -13.40 4.33
CA LEU A 222 16.82 -13.93 5.08
C LEU A 222 17.16 -14.12 6.57
N GLU A 223 18.36 -14.61 6.90
CA GLU A 223 18.88 -14.66 8.28
C GLU A 223 18.93 -13.26 8.91
N HIS A 224 19.40 -12.27 8.15
CA HIS A 224 19.43 -10.88 8.61
C HIS A 224 18.02 -10.32 8.82
N LEU A 225 17.08 -10.61 7.92
CA LEU A 225 15.69 -10.23 8.08
C LEU A 225 15.11 -10.85 9.35
N GLU A 226 15.26 -12.15 9.56
CA GLU A 226 14.78 -12.83 10.78
C GLU A 226 15.36 -12.20 12.06
N ALA A 227 16.64 -11.84 12.06
CA ALA A 227 17.28 -11.16 13.19
C ALA A 227 16.66 -9.78 13.46
N LEU A 228 16.52 -8.93 12.44
CA LEU A 228 15.88 -7.62 12.57
C LEU A 228 14.45 -7.76 13.09
N LEU A 229 13.70 -8.73 12.58
CA LEU A 229 12.31 -8.95 12.97
C LEU A 229 12.18 -9.51 14.40
N SER A 230 13.17 -10.27 14.87
CA SER A 230 13.22 -10.76 16.26
C SER A 230 13.45 -9.63 17.27
N GLU A 231 14.23 -8.60 16.91
CA GLU A 231 14.44 -7.42 17.75
C GLU A 231 13.12 -6.70 18.04
N PHE A 232 12.22 -6.59 17.06
CA PHE A 232 10.89 -6.00 17.23
C PHE A 232 9.97 -6.77 18.19
N GLN A 233 10.22 -8.07 18.40
CA GLN A 233 9.41 -8.90 19.28
C GLN A 233 9.85 -8.85 20.75
N THR A 234 11.05 -8.32 21.03
CA THR A 234 11.52 -8.17 22.42
C THR A 234 10.85 -6.97 23.10
N PRO A 235 10.11 -7.15 24.21
CA PRO A 235 9.54 -6.02 24.95
C PRO A 235 10.67 -5.29 25.68
N GLY A 236 11.30 -4.32 25.02
CA GLY A 236 12.51 -3.69 25.55
C GLY A 236 13.02 -2.43 24.86
N TYR A 237 12.22 -1.74 24.04
CA TYR A 237 12.60 -0.44 23.48
C TYR A 237 11.62 0.67 23.87
N ALA A 238 11.32 0.76 25.17
CA ALA A 238 10.91 2.00 25.80
C ALA A 238 12.10 2.54 26.60
N ARG A 239 12.47 3.79 26.34
CA ARG A 239 13.55 4.60 26.96
C ARG A 239 14.95 4.47 26.38
N ARG A 240 15.13 5.00 25.16
CA ARG A 240 16.35 5.75 24.84
C ARG A 240 16.00 7.18 24.46
N GLY A 241 15.74 7.97 25.49
CA GLY A 241 15.38 9.38 25.36
C GLY A 241 15.21 10.05 26.70
N ASP A 242 16.12 9.83 27.66
CA ASP A 242 16.28 10.80 28.75
C ASP A 242 17.71 10.75 29.31
N ILE A 243 18.49 11.80 29.06
CA ILE A 243 19.61 12.20 29.94
C ILE A 243 19.19 13.53 30.57
N GLY A 244 18.18 13.46 31.42
CA GLY A 244 17.81 14.45 32.42
C GLY A 244 18.21 13.96 33.82
N SER A 245 19.48 14.17 34.16
CA SER A 245 20.00 14.53 35.48
C SER A 245 19.28 14.07 36.77
N ARG A 246 20.04 13.34 37.62
CA ARG A 246 19.94 13.22 39.10
C ARG A 246 18.80 12.31 39.61
N SER A 247 18.96 11.44 40.59
CA SER A 247 20.02 11.17 41.58
C SER A 247 19.69 9.84 42.29
N HIS A 248 20.70 9.07 42.65
CA HIS A 248 20.64 7.92 43.58
C HIS A 248 20.00 8.31 44.94
N PRO A 249 19.49 7.32 45.71
CA PRO A 249 20.36 6.66 46.68
C PRO A 249 20.40 5.11 46.58
N ILE A 250 21.54 4.62 47.07
CA ILE A 250 22.02 3.24 47.24
C ILE A 250 21.36 2.57 48.48
N PRO A 251 21.34 1.23 48.58
CA PRO A 251 20.46 0.45 49.44
C PRO A 251 21.10 0.07 50.79
N GLU A 252 20.28 -0.35 51.77
CA GLU A 252 20.76 -1.07 52.96
C GLU A 252 20.38 -2.57 52.91
N PRO A 253 21.32 -3.46 53.30
CA PRO A 253 21.15 -4.91 53.28
C PRO A 253 20.88 -5.51 54.68
N GLY A 254 20.27 -6.69 54.69
CA GLY A 254 20.20 -7.59 55.85
C GLY A 254 18.85 -8.29 55.91
N GLU A 255 18.68 -9.56 56.19
CA GLU A 255 19.50 -10.72 56.58
C GLU A 255 18.67 -11.94 56.08
N GLY A 256 19.23 -13.01 55.50
CA GLY A 256 19.81 -14.12 56.25
C GLY A 256 18.76 -15.21 56.59
N ASP A 257 18.62 -16.22 55.71
CA ASP A 257 18.30 -17.66 55.93
C ASP A 257 17.65 -18.21 54.64
N GLY A 258 18.01 -19.35 54.06
CA GLY A 258 18.55 -20.58 54.62
C GLY A 258 17.49 -21.68 54.54
N ASN A 259 17.32 -22.32 53.37
CA ASN A 259 17.11 -23.78 53.24
C ASN A 259 16.77 -24.25 51.81
N GLU A 260 17.47 -25.30 51.41
CA GLU A 260 17.13 -26.22 50.34
C GLU A 260 15.93 -27.10 50.74
N GLU A 261 15.05 -27.41 49.79
CA GLU A 261 14.69 -28.77 49.34
C GLU A 261 13.32 -28.77 48.65
N GLY A 262 13.22 -29.56 47.57
CA GLY A 262 12.14 -29.49 46.61
C GLY A 262 10.80 -30.05 47.08
N LEU A 263 9.74 -29.61 46.41
CA LEU A 263 8.53 -30.39 46.25
C LEU A 263 7.79 -29.94 44.98
N MET A 264 7.70 -30.86 44.02
CA MET A 264 6.71 -30.81 42.95
C MET A 264 5.31 -30.80 43.58
N ARG A 265 4.49 -29.80 43.26
CA ARG A 265 3.04 -29.92 43.44
C ARG A 265 2.30 -29.08 42.39
N GLU A 266 1.42 -29.78 41.68
CA GLU A 266 0.44 -29.27 40.74
C GLU A 266 -0.59 -28.36 41.44
N GLY A 267 -1.10 -27.40 40.65
CA GLY A 267 -2.38 -26.73 40.85
C GLY A 267 -2.28 -25.33 41.46
N GLU A 268 -2.55 -24.29 40.67
CA GLU A 268 -3.83 -23.58 40.72
C GLU A 268 -3.89 -22.40 39.75
N ALA A 269 -5.01 -22.34 39.05
CA ALA A 269 -5.42 -21.24 38.20
C ALA A 269 -5.85 -20.03 39.04
N ALA A 270 -5.29 -18.87 38.71
CA ALA A 270 -5.84 -17.54 38.95
C ALA A 270 -5.08 -16.62 37.99
N GLY A 271 -5.67 -15.84 37.11
CA GLY A 271 -6.98 -15.25 37.07
C GLY A 271 -6.74 -13.89 36.42
N LEU A 272 -7.00 -13.77 35.12
CA LEU A 272 -7.09 -12.47 34.46
C LEU A 272 -8.51 -12.33 33.92
N GLY A 273 -9.15 -11.28 34.44
CA GLY A 273 -10.59 -11.08 34.44
C GLY A 273 -11.19 -11.01 33.05
N LEU A 274 -12.26 -11.80 32.90
CA LEU A 274 -13.35 -11.52 32.00
C LEU A 274 -14.04 -10.22 32.41
N ILE A 275 -13.99 -9.21 31.54
CA ILE A 275 -15.01 -8.17 31.35
C ILE A 275 -15.01 -7.98 29.82
N GLY A 276 -15.99 -8.43 29.05
CA GLY A 276 -17.40 -8.13 29.15
C GLY A 276 -17.77 -7.25 27.95
N GLY A 277 -17.88 -7.88 26.77
CA GLY A 277 -18.29 -7.25 25.51
C GLY A 277 -19.14 -8.23 24.73
N GLU A 278 -20.31 -8.55 25.27
CA GLU A 278 -21.33 -9.34 24.58
C GLU A 278 -21.82 -8.58 23.35
N GLY A 279 -21.77 -9.23 22.18
CA GLY A 279 -22.38 -8.69 20.97
C GLY A 279 -21.61 -8.87 19.67
N LEU A 280 -20.76 -9.89 19.51
CA LEU A 280 -20.26 -10.29 18.20
C LEU A 280 -20.20 -11.81 18.13
N GLY A 281 -20.77 -12.38 17.08
CA GLY A 281 -20.86 -13.82 16.88
C GLY A 281 -19.50 -14.50 17.05
N HIS A 282 -19.52 -15.59 17.82
CA HIS A 282 -18.45 -16.56 17.94
C HIS A 282 -17.96 -16.94 16.52
N VAL A 283 -16.84 -16.37 16.08
CA VAL A 283 -16.10 -16.94 14.96
C VAL A 283 -15.18 -17.97 15.60
N GLU A 284 -15.62 -19.22 15.56
CA GLU A 284 -14.84 -20.39 15.99
C GLU A 284 -13.39 -20.26 15.45
N PRO A 285 -12.38 -20.56 16.28
CA PRO A 285 -11.03 -20.81 15.79
C PRO A 285 -11.13 -21.87 14.71
N TRP A 286 -10.78 -21.52 13.48
CA TRP A 286 -10.74 -22.45 12.37
C TRP A 286 -9.64 -23.47 12.70
N ASP A 287 -10.06 -24.69 13.00
CA ASP A 287 -9.18 -25.82 13.26
C ASP A 287 -8.63 -26.31 11.90
N LEU A 288 -7.67 -25.58 11.30
CA LEU A 288 -7.12 -25.91 9.98
C LEU A 288 -6.01 -26.97 10.08
N THR A 289 -6.46 -28.21 10.19
CA THR A 289 -5.72 -29.40 9.74
C THR A 289 -5.93 -29.68 8.24
N HIS A 290 -6.64 -28.82 7.51
CA HIS A 290 -7.06 -29.07 6.13
C HIS A 290 -6.65 -27.94 5.17
N ASP A 291 -6.18 -28.33 3.98
CA ASP A 291 -5.76 -27.44 2.90
C ASP A 291 -6.89 -26.47 2.45
N ILE A 292 -6.52 -25.24 2.06
CA ILE A 292 -7.46 -24.27 1.48
C ILE A 292 -8.00 -24.78 0.15
N THR A 293 -9.31 -24.94 0.08
CA THR A 293 -10.04 -25.37 -1.11
C THR A 293 -10.23 -24.21 -2.11
N ALA A 294 -10.46 -24.56 -3.37
CA ALA A 294 -10.79 -23.60 -4.44
C ALA A 294 -11.97 -22.68 -4.07
N SER A 295 -12.99 -23.23 -3.39
CA SER A 295 -14.15 -22.47 -2.93
C SER A 295 -13.79 -21.48 -1.84
N GLN A 296 -12.96 -21.88 -0.86
CA GLN A 296 -12.46 -20.96 0.17
C GLN A 296 -11.64 -19.83 -0.45
N LEU A 297 -10.75 -20.11 -1.41
CA LEU A 297 -9.99 -19.07 -2.10
C LEU A 297 -10.89 -18.10 -2.88
N MET A 298 -11.93 -18.61 -3.56
CA MET A 298 -12.94 -17.77 -4.21
C MET A 298 -13.72 -16.92 -3.22
N THR A 299 -14.07 -17.46 -2.05
CA THR A 299 -14.71 -16.71 -0.98
C THR A 299 -13.79 -15.61 -0.48
N VAL A 300 -12.51 -15.89 -0.23
CA VAL A 300 -11.54 -14.86 0.18
C VAL A 300 -11.48 -13.76 -0.87
N ALA A 301 -11.32 -14.10 -2.15
CA ALA A 301 -11.24 -13.10 -3.22
C ALA A 301 -12.52 -12.24 -3.33
N SER A 302 -13.69 -12.84 -3.10
CA SER A 302 -14.99 -12.15 -3.18
C SER A 302 -15.31 -11.31 -1.94
N THR A 303 -14.69 -11.63 -0.80
CA THR A 303 -14.91 -10.95 0.50
C THR A 303 -13.91 -9.85 0.79
N LEU A 304 -12.94 -9.61 -0.11
CA LEU A 304 -12.06 -8.45 0.00
C LEU A 304 -12.89 -7.17 -0.22
N ASP A 305 -13.26 -6.51 0.88
CA ASP A 305 -13.87 -5.19 0.85
C ASP A 305 -12.84 -4.18 0.37
N VAL A 306 -13.01 -3.68 -0.86
CA VAL A 306 -12.08 -2.76 -1.50
C VAL A 306 -11.92 -1.48 -0.68
N ASN A 307 -12.99 -0.97 -0.07
CA ASN A 307 -12.93 0.29 0.67
C ASN A 307 -12.35 0.06 2.07
N GLY A 308 -12.85 -0.95 2.79
CA GLY A 308 -12.30 -1.31 4.10
C GLY A 308 -10.84 -1.78 4.06
N MET A 309 -10.38 -2.37 2.95
CA MET A 309 -8.96 -2.69 2.77
C MET A 309 -8.11 -1.45 2.49
N LEU A 310 -8.61 -0.44 1.78
CA LEU A 310 -7.82 0.77 1.57
C LEU A 310 -7.62 1.53 2.87
N ASP A 311 -8.69 1.67 3.65
CA ASP A 311 -8.65 2.32 4.97
C ASP A 311 -7.74 1.55 5.94
N TRP A 312 -7.65 0.23 5.81
CA TRP A 312 -6.94 -0.62 6.78
C TRP A 312 -5.51 -0.98 6.40
N VAL A 313 -5.28 -1.30 5.12
CA VAL A 313 -3.94 -1.64 4.62
C VAL A 313 -3.06 -0.41 4.68
N GLY A 314 -3.64 0.81 4.74
CA GLY A 314 -2.93 2.00 5.18
C GLY A 314 -1.60 2.16 4.45
N PHE A 315 -1.60 1.88 3.15
CA PHE A 315 -0.52 2.28 2.27
C PHE A 315 -0.70 3.76 1.90
N ASP A 316 -1.06 4.58 2.88
CA ASP A 316 -0.27 5.77 3.09
C ASP A 316 1.13 5.25 3.42
N LEU A 317 1.89 4.96 2.35
CA LEU A 317 3.26 5.40 2.43
C LEU A 317 3.12 6.86 2.87
N ALA A 318 3.39 7.13 4.14
CA ALA A 318 4.22 8.26 4.48
C ALA A 318 5.53 8.09 3.67
N MET A 319 5.44 8.19 2.34
CA MET A 319 6.31 9.01 1.53
C MET A 319 6.24 10.30 2.29
N ASP A 320 7.25 10.54 3.14
CA ASP A 320 7.42 11.69 4.02
C ASP A 320 6.31 12.71 3.75
N GLU A 321 5.26 12.79 4.59
CA GLU A 321 4.19 13.78 4.42
C GLU A 321 4.88 15.08 4.04
N ILE A 322 4.78 15.47 2.75
CA ILE A 322 5.59 16.58 2.27
C ILE A 322 4.99 17.76 3.01
N PRO A 323 5.71 18.36 3.97
CA PRO A 323 5.09 19.32 4.84
C PRO A 323 4.57 20.44 3.94
N PRO A 324 3.26 20.73 3.99
CA PRO A 324 2.67 21.71 3.11
C PRO A 324 3.36 23.06 3.31
N GLU A 325 3.80 23.67 2.21
CA GLU A 325 4.19 25.06 2.24
C GLU A 325 2.91 25.89 2.35
N LEU A 326 2.76 26.60 3.48
CA LEU A 326 1.62 27.48 3.73
C LEU A 326 1.99 28.90 3.32
N VAL A 327 1.22 29.45 2.40
CA VAL A 327 1.35 30.84 1.96
C VAL A 327 0.08 31.57 2.39
N PRO A 328 0.10 32.32 3.51
CA PRO A 328 -1.03 33.15 3.92
C PRO A 328 -1.22 34.32 2.94
N VAL A 329 -2.48 34.64 2.65
CA VAL A 329 -2.78 35.59 1.58
C VAL A 329 -3.89 36.57 1.96
N PRO A 330 -3.54 37.70 2.61
CA PRO A 330 -4.54 38.61 3.16
C PRO A 330 -5.31 39.37 2.06
N PRO A 331 -6.59 39.74 2.30
CA PRO A 331 -7.39 40.56 1.38
C PRO A 331 -6.75 41.91 1.04
N THR A 332 -6.92 42.33 -0.21
CA THR A 332 -6.60 43.69 -0.67
C THR A 332 -7.89 44.46 -0.95
N ALA A 333 -7.76 45.73 -1.38
CA ALA A 333 -8.92 46.56 -1.71
C ALA A 333 -9.67 46.03 -2.94
N HIS A 334 -8.96 45.44 -3.92
CA HIS A 334 -9.53 44.97 -5.19
C HIS A 334 -9.46 43.47 -5.40
N SER A 335 -8.95 42.71 -4.42
CA SER A 335 -8.96 41.26 -4.43
C SER A 335 -9.62 40.71 -3.15
N PRO A 336 -10.61 39.81 -3.26
CA PRO A 336 -11.35 39.31 -2.11
C PRO A 336 -10.45 38.53 -1.14
N ASN A 337 -9.55 37.70 -1.70
CA ASN A 337 -8.69 36.75 -1.01
C ASN A 337 -9.41 35.87 0.03
N SER A 338 -8.64 35.03 0.72
CA SER A 338 -9.16 34.09 1.70
C SER A 338 -8.34 34.17 2.97
N ASP A 339 -9.03 34.03 4.10
CA ASP A 339 -8.37 33.83 5.39
C ASP A 339 -7.67 32.45 5.42
N LEU A 340 -8.05 31.53 4.54
CA LEU A 340 -7.39 30.24 4.33
C LEU A 340 -6.09 30.43 3.53
N PRO A 341 -4.95 29.86 3.98
CA PRO A 341 -3.70 29.95 3.24
C PRO A 341 -3.74 29.09 1.97
N VAL A 342 -3.01 29.54 0.95
CA VAL A 342 -2.66 28.68 -0.20
C VAL A 342 -1.71 27.59 0.30
N ILE A 343 -1.96 26.36 -0.14
CA ILE A 343 -1.21 25.18 0.25
C ILE A 343 -0.47 24.64 -0.97
N ALA A 344 0.86 24.55 -0.89
CA ALA A 344 1.68 23.97 -1.94
C ALA A 344 2.34 22.66 -1.49
N PHE A 345 2.06 21.58 -2.23
CA PHE A 345 2.67 20.27 -2.03
C PHE A 345 3.83 20.05 -3.01
N ARG A 346 5.05 20.40 -2.59
CA ARG A 346 6.23 20.33 -3.44
C ARG A 346 6.67 18.88 -3.66
N GLY A 347 6.37 18.33 -4.84
CA GLY A 347 6.79 16.96 -5.19
C GLY A 347 5.78 15.88 -4.85
N ALA A 348 4.51 16.24 -4.60
CA ALA A 348 3.46 15.25 -4.34
C ALA A 348 3.09 14.38 -5.57
N LEU A 349 3.42 14.82 -6.78
CA LEU A 349 3.24 14.02 -8.00
C LEU A 349 4.47 13.16 -8.27
N ILE A 350 4.34 11.87 -7.98
CA ILE A 350 5.36 10.85 -8.26
C ILE A 350 5.44 10.61 -9.78
N ASP A 351 4.28 10.44 -10.42
CA ASP A 351 4.14 10.42 -11.87
C ASP A 351 3.57 11.76 -12.36
N ARG A 352 4.37 12.46 -13.16
CA ARG A 352 4.02 13.77 -13.75
C ARG A 352 3.45 13.66 -15.17
N THR A 353 3.09 12.46 -15.62
CA THR A 353 2.26 12.31 -16.81
C THR A 353 0.83 12.78 -16.54
N PHE A 354 0.06 12.99 -17.62
CA PHE A 354 -1.34 13.35 -17.53
C PHE A 354 -2.14 12.30 -16.73
N GLU A 355 -1.92 11.02 -17.04
CA GLU A 355 -2.57 9.90 -16.38
C GLU A 355 -2.18 9.80 -14.90
N GLY A 356 -0.90 9.99 -14.59
CA GLY A 356 -0.37 10.01 -13.22
C GLY A 356 -1.05 11.07 -12.36
N ALA A 357 -1.07 12.32 -12.83
CA ALA A 357 -1.68 13.42 -12.09
C ALA A 357 -3.19 13.27 -11.91
N VAL A 358 -3.91 12.77 -12.91
CA VAL A 358 -5.35 12.46 -12.76
C VAL A 358 -5.58 11.34 -11.75
N ALA A 359 -4.69 10.34 -11.67
CA ALA A 359 -4.79 9.25 -10.71
C ALA A 359 -4.41 9.68 -9.27
N SER A 360 -3.59 10.71 -9.11
CA SER A 360 -3.16 11.24 -7.81
C SER A 360 -4.18 12.16 -7.13
N VAL A 361 -5.19 12.65 -7.88
CA VAL A 361 -6.21 13.56 -7.34
C VAL A 361 -7.55 12.85 -7.16
N TYR A 362 -8.27 13.14 -6.07
CA TYR A 362 -9.59 12.59 -5.80
C TYR A 362 -10.68 13.20 -6.70
N THR A 363 -10.69 12.81 -7.97
CA THR A 363 -11.47 13.46 -9.04
C THR A 363 -13.00 13.34 -8.89
N SER A 364 -13.50 12.52 -7.97
CA SER A 364 -14.94 12.46 -7.66
C SER A 364 -15.43 13.70 -6.91
N GLU A 365 -14.56 14.37 -6.15
CA GLU A 365 -14.86 15.62 -5.45
C GLU A 365 -14.18 16.81 -6.12
N TRP A 366 -13.04 16.57 -6.77
CA TRP A 366 -12.26 17.58 -7.50
C TRP A 366 -12.23 17.25 -9.00
N PRO A 367 -13.34 17.37 -9.75
CA PRO A 367 -13.35 17.16 -11.18
C PRO A 367 -12.34 18.06 -11.89
N ARG A 368 -11.77 17.51 -12.96
CA ARG A 368 -10.89 18.24 -13.86
C ARG A 368 -11.69 19.29 -14.62
N GLY A 369 -11.28 20.56 -14.54
CA GLY A 369 -11.84 21.62 -15.40
C GLY A 369 -11.07 21.82 -16.70
N GLY A 370 -9.73 21.71 -16.68
CA GLY A 370 -8.94 21.86 -17.90
C GLY A 370 -7.50 21.35 -17.80
N HIS A 371 -6.83 21.29 -18.95
CA HIS A 371 -5.44 20.88 -19.11
C HIS A 371 -4.79 21.88 -20.06
N TRP A 372 -3.83 22.65 -19.56
CA TRP A 372 -3.28 23.79 -20.28
C TRP A 372 -1.77 23.69 -20.42
N ARG A 373 -1.29 24.05 -21.62
CA ARG A 373 0.10 24.42 -21.86
C ARG A 373 0.17 25.92 -21.98
N ILE A 374 0.72 26.56 -20.96
CA ILE A 374 0.62 28.01 -20.81
C ILE A 374 1.34 28.76 -21.92
N SER A 375 2.38 28.15 -22.50
CA SER A 375 3.07 28.66 -23.69
C SER A 375 2.15 28.86 -24.91
N ARG A 376 1.00 28.18 -24.95
CA ARG A 376 0.03 28.17 -26.07
C ARG A 376 -1.33 28.76 -25.69
N GLU A 377 -1.70 28.71 -24.41
CA GLU A 377 -3.01 29.10 -23.89
C GLU A 377 -2.84 30.04 -22.69
N GLN A 378 -3.05 31.35 -22.92
CA GLN A 378 -2.77 32.40 -21.94
C GLN A 378 -3.90 32.65 -20.92
N LEU A 379 -4.94 31.80 -20.88
CA LEU A 379 -6.07 31.98 -19.96
C LEU A 379 -5.61 31.97 -18.49
N ALA A 380 -4.74 31.04 -18.09
CA ALA A 380 -4.16 31.03 -16.74
C ALA A 380 -3.05 32.09 -16.52
N ALA A 381 -2.73 32.88 -17.55
CA ALA A 381 -1.78 34.00 -17.48
C ALA A 381 -2.50 35.37 -17.35
N THR A 382 -3.82 35.36 -17.13
CA THR A 382 -4.61 36.56 -16.83
C THR A 382 -4.99 36.54 -15.35
N PRO A 383 -4.85 37.65 -14.59
CA PRO A 383 -5.27 37.70 -13.18
C PRO A 383 -6.76 37.36 -13.03
N HIS A 384 -7.07 36.31 -12.27
CA HIS A 384 -8.45 35.90 -12.00
C HIS A 384 -8.63 35.17 -10.66
N TYR A 385 -9.87 35.05 -10.19
CA TYR A 385 -10.24 34.21 -9.05
C TYR A 385 -11.60 33.55 -9.27
N HIS A 386 -11.92 32.59 -8.39
CA HIS A 386 -13.18 31.84 -8.36
C HIS A 386 -13.94 32.21 -7.09
N ALA A 387 -15.22 32.59 -7.22
CA ALA A 387 -16.07 32.96 -6.09
C ALA A 387 -17.07 31.86 -5.70
N THR A 388 -17.13 30.75 -6.45
CA THR A 388 -18.02 29.62 -6.16
C THR A 388 -17.31 28.33 -5.75
N THR A 389 -15.98 28.24 -5.89
CA THR A 389 -15.25 26.98 -5.67
C THR A 389 -13.80 27.21 -5.21
N HIS A 390 -13.22 26.18 -4.58
CA HIS A 390 -11.78 26.07 -4.36
C HIS A 390 -11.13 25.43 -5.59
N GLU A 391 -9.99 25.98 -6.01
CA GLU A 391 -9.20 25.45 -7.10
C GLU A 391 -7.93 24.76 -6.59
N ALA A 392 -7.57 23.67 -7.24
CA ALA A 392 -6.29 23.01 -7.12
C ALA A 392 -5.71 22.81 -8.52
N TYR A 393 -4.38 22.79 -8.65
CA TYR A 393 -3.74 22.43 -9.91
C TYR A 393 -2.53 21.53 -9.69
N THR A 394 -2.27 20.68 -10.67
CA THR A 394 -1.07 19.84 -10.74
C THR A 394 -0.12 20.41 -11.79
N VAL A 395 1.19 20.41 -11.50
CA VAL A 395 2.23 20.84 -12.44
C VAL A 395 2.90 19.60 -13.02
N LEU A 396 2.66 19.34 -14.31
CA LEU A 396 3.18 18.18 -15.02
C LEU A 396 4.61 18.41 -15.50
N LYS A 397 4.87 19.62 -16.03
CA LYS A 397 6.14 19.94 -16.69
C LYS A 397 6.47 21.41 -16.57
N GLY A 398 7.77 21.71 -16.60
CA GLY A 398 8.32 23.05 -16.67
C GLY A 398 8.33 23.79 -15.34
N SER A 399 8.55 25.10 -15.40
CA SER A 399 8.48 25.98 -14.24
C SER A 399 7.73 27.27 -14.58
N GLY A 400 7.21 27.94 -13.56
CA GLY A 400 6.52 29.21 -13.67
C GLY A 400 6.38 29.89 -12.31
N THR A 401 6.29 31.21 -12.32
CA THR A 401 6.11 32.04 -11.13
C THR A 401 4.64 32.38 -10.98
N TYR A 402 3.99 31.85 -9.95
CA TYR A 402 2.62 32.23 -9.61
C TYR A 402 2.61 33.54 -8.83
N LEU A 403 2.01 34.55 -9.43
CA LEU A 403 1.57 35.73 -8.71
C LEU A 403 0.20 35.40 -8.15
N LEU A 404 0.11 35.40 -6.84
CA LEU A 404 -1.09 35.17 -6.09
C LEU A 404 -1.79 36.54 -5.86
N GLY A 405 -3.06 36.60 -5.45
CA GLY A 405 -4.00 37.75 -5.30
C GLY A 405 -3.53 39.17 -5.05
N LYS A 406 -2.97 39.68 -6.13
CA LYS A 406 -2.89 41.07 -6.47
C LYS A 406 -3.84 41.30 -7.65
N SER A 407 -4.79 42.21 -7.49
CA SER A 407 -5.57 42.71 -8.62
C SER A 407 -4.70 43.59 -9.52
N PRO A 408 -4.97 43.69 -10.83
CA PRO A 408 -4.39 44.73 -11.69
C PRO A 408 -4.58 46.17 -11.17
N LEU A 409 -5.57 46.39 -10.29
CA LEU A 409 -5.88 47.69 -9.68
C LEU A 409 -5.16 47.94 -8.35
N ASP A 410 -4.57 46.90 -7.74
CA ASP A 410 -3.84 47.05 -6.49
C ASP A 410 -2.47 47.71 -6.71
N PRO A 411 -2.01 48.56 -5.77
CA PRO A 411 -0.69 49.15 -5.85
C PRO A 411 0.42 48.10 -5.75
N ASP A 412 1.59 48.37 -6.35
CA ASP A 412 2.75 47.47 -6.28
C ASP A 412 3.29 47.32 -4.85
N THR A 413 3.14 48.36 -4.03
CA THR A 413 3.59 48.41 -2.65
C THR A 413 2.52 48.92 -1.70
N ASP A 414 2.52 48.43 -0.47
CA ASP A 414 1.70 48.94 0.61
C ASP A 414 2.12 50.35 1.04
N ALA A 415 1.40 50.93 2.01
CA ALA A 415 1.70 52.27 2.53
C ALA A 415 3.06 52.38 3.24
N GLN A 416 3.73 51.25 3.50
CA GLN A 416 5.04 51.14 4.13
C GLN A 416 6.17 50.84 3.10
N GLY A 417 5.83 50.70 1.81
CA GLY A 417 6.78 50.40 0.74
C GLY A 417 7.12 48.91 0.61
N ASN A 418 6.43 48.02 1.32
CA ASN A 418 6.59 46.58 1.13
C ASN A 418 5.77 46.13 -0.08
N PRO A 419 6.22 45.10 -0.83
CA PRO A 419 5.41 44.50 -1.88
C PRO A 419 4.04 44.08 -1.33
N VAL A 420 2.95 44.45 -2.01
CA VAL A 420 1.61 43.99 -1.61
C VAL A 420 1.55 42.47 -1.77
N GLY A 421 1.21 41.80 -0.67
CA GLY A 421 1.05 40.36 -0.63
C GLY A 421 0.04 39.90 -1.67
N ALA A 422 0.50 38.97 -2.47
CA ALA A 422 -0.20 38.41 -3.59
C ALA A 422 -1.15 37.30 -3.08
N GLY A 423 -2.45 37.58 -2.85
CA GLY A 423 -3.71 36.80 -2.48
C GLY A 423 -4.29 35.51 -3.20
N VAL A 424 -5.61 35.40 -3.46
CA VAL A 424 -6.31 34.35 -4.26
C VAL A 424 -6.45 34.68 -5.75
N THR A 425 -6.47 35.97 -6.15
CA THR A 425 -6.39 36.36 -7.58
C THR A 425 -5.06 35.93 -8.19
N HIS A 426 -5.03 34.83 -8.90
CA HIS A 426 -3.77 34.24 -9.31
C HIS A 426 -3.60 34.27 -10.82
N PHE A 427 -2.34 34.26 -11.24
CA PHE A 427 -1.95 33.96 -12.61
C PHE A 427 -0.47 33.57 -12.64
N VAL A 428 -0.11 32.81 -13.66
CA VAL A 428 1.28 32.40 -13.86
C VAL A 428 2.02 33.38 -14.76
N THR A 429 3.27 33.66 -14.41
CA THR A 429 4.24 34.49 -15.13
C THR A 429 5.56 33.72 -15.29
N ASP A 430 6.47 34.24 -16.12
CA ASP A 430 7.83 33.72 -16.29
C ASP A 430 7.89 32.20 -16.48
N THR A 431 7.13 31.68 -17.46
CA THR A 431 7.06 30.23 -17.71
C THR A 431 8.19 29.72 -18.59
N GLU A 432 8.70 28.53 -18.27
CA GLU A 432 9.77 27.84 -19.00
C GLU A 432 9.40 26.37 -19.30
N ASP A 433 10.09 25.77 -20.27
CA ASP A 433 10.04 24.33 -20.57
C ASP A 433 8.67 23.72 -20.92
N ASP A 434 7.81 24.50 -21.59
CA ASP A 434 6.44 24.11 -21.95
C ASP A 434 5.59 23.82 -20.71
N TYR A 435 5.54 24.81 -19.79
CA TYR A 435 4.81 24.75 -18.52
C TYR A 435 3.38 24.22 -18.72
N GLU A 436 3.12 23.04 -18.14
CA GLU A 436 1.92 22.24 -18.39
C GLU A 436 1.25 21.90 -17.05
N ILE A 437 -0.05 22.24 -16.95
CA ILE A 437 -0.83 22.11 -15.72
C ILE A 437 -2.21 21.50 -15.96
N ILE A 438 -2.75 20.80 -14.96
CA ILE A 438 -4.16 20.39 -14.93
C ILE A 438 -4.85 21.10 -13.77
N GLY A 439 -6.00 21.74 -14.02
CA GLY A 439 -6.82 22.37 -12.98
C GLY A 439 -7.99 21.51 -12.56
N TYR A 440 -8.29 21.57 -11.27
CA TYR A 440 -9.34 20.82 -10.58
C TYR A 440 -10.12 21.77 -9.68
N TYR A 441 -11.42 21.54 -9.59
CA TYR A 441 -12.33 22.46 -8.89
C TYR A 441 -13.21 21.66 -7.96
N LEU A 442 -13.31 22.09 -6.69
CA LEU A 442 -14.13 21.41 -5.70
C LEU A 442 -15.61 21.49 -6.04
N LEU A 443 -16.28 20.34 -6.19
CA LEU A 443 -17.73 20.30 -6.32
C LEU A 443 -18.42 20.62 -4.98
N ASN A 444 -19.41 21.49 -5.04
CA ASN A 444 -20.24 21.89 -3.90
C ASN A 444 -21.62 22.37 -4.40
N GLU A 445 -22.51 22.74 -3.49
CA GLU A 445 -23.85 23.25 -3.83
C GLU A 445 -23.90 24.52 -4.73
N ARG A 446 -22.77 25.16 -5.02
CA ARG A 446 -22.67 26.40 -5.83
C ARG A 446 -22.16 26.16 -7.25
N ASN A 447 -21.79 24.94 -7.62
CA ASN A 447 -21.30 24.59 -8.97
C ASN A 447 -21.79 23.19 -9.41
N SER A 448 -21.45 22.77 -10.64
CA SER A 448 -21.77 21.43 -11.15
C SER A 448 -20.61 20.83 -11.96
N LEU A 449 -20.75 19.58 -12.39
CA LEU A 449 -19.77 18.96 -13.28
C LEU A 449 -19.68 19.65 -14.65
N GLU A 450 -20.78 20.21 -15.13
CA GLU A 450 -20.86 20.93 -16.41
C GLU A 450 -20.31 22.35 -16.29
N GLU A 451 -20.50 23.00 -15.13
CA GLU A 451 -20.02 24.35 -14.83
C GLU A 451 -19.24 24.35 -13.50
N PRO A 452 -18.00 23.82 -13.49
CA PRO A 452 -17.27 23.57 -12.25
C PRO A 452 -16.70 24.84 -11.59
N TYR A 453 -16.60 25.96 -12.31
CA TYR A 453 -16.03 27.21 -11.80
C TYR A 453 -16.61 28.44 -12.49
N ASP A 454 -16.63 29.57 -11.77
CA ASP A 454 -16.87 30.92 -12.32
C ASP A 454 -15.54 31.61 -12.67
N MET A 455 -15.54 32.71 -13.43
CA MET A 455 -14.30 33.43 -13.77
C MET A 455 -14.48 34.91 -13.46
N GLU A 456 -13.76 35.40 -12.44
CA GLU A 456 -13.76 36.81 -12.04
C GLU A 456 -12.36 37.42 -12.25
N TYR A 457 -12.27 38.52 -13.01
CA TYR A 457 -10.99 39.07 -13.48
C TYR A 457 -10.37 40.13 -12.54
N ALA A 458 -10.93 40.31 -11.34
CA ALA A 458 -10.46 41.26 -10.34
C ALA A 458 -10.33 42.71 -10.84
N LEU A 459 -11.28 43.17 -11.66
CA LEU A 459 -11.32 44.54 -12.21
C LEU A 459 -12.42 45.41 -11.58
N ASP A 460 -13.01 44.93 -10.49
CA ASP A 460 -14.16 45.57 -9.86
C ASP A 460 -13.79 46.73 -8.94
N SER A 461 -14.80 47.57 -8.66
CA SER A 461 -14.67 48.61 -7.64
C SER A 461 -14.58 47.99 -6.25
N VAL A 462 -13.99 48.72 -5.28
CA VAL A 462 -13.84 48.24 -3.89
C VAL A 462 -15.18 47.77 -3.30
N GLU A 463 -16.28 48.48 -3.59
CA GLU A 463 -17.61 48.09 -3.09
C GLU A 463 -18.08 46.74 -3.64
N GLU A 464 -17.84 46.48 -4.94
CA GLU A 464 -18.19 45.20 -5.56
C GLU A 464 -17.23 44.09 -5.12
N THR A 465 -15.94 44.38 -4.97
CA THR A 465 -14.97 43.44 -4.37
C THR A 465 -15.37 43.05 -2.97
N ASP A 466 -15.86 43.97 -2.14
CA ASP A 466 -16.33 43.68 -0.79
C ASP A 466 -17.53 42.72 -0.78
N LYS A 467 -18.47 42.89 -1.72
CA LYS A 467 -19.59 41.94 -1.92
C LYS A 467 -19.09 40.57 -2.34
N MET A 468 -18.11 40.53 -3.25
CA MET A 468 -17.53 39.27 -3.70
C MET A 468 -16.71 38.57 -2.61
N ARG A 469 -16.05 39.33 -1.73
CA ARG A 469 -15.33 38.78 -0.57
C ARG A 469 -16.27 38.01 0.35
N GLU A 470 -17.46 38.54 0.60
CA GLU A 470 -18.47 37.83 1.38
C GLU A 470 -18.97 36.58 0.67
N LYS A 471 -19.15 36.61 -0.66
CA LYS A 471 -19.50 35.42 -1.45
C LYS A 471 -18.43 34.32 -1.34
N CYS A 472 -17.15 34.69 -1.44
CA CYS A 472 -16.00 33.76 -1.36
C CYS A 472 -15.90 33.10 0.03
N ARG A 473 -16.16 33.84 1.11
CA ARG A 473 -16.15 33.30 2.49
C ARG A 473 -17.17 32.18 2.73
N GLN A 474 -18.21 32.12 1.91
CA GLN A 474 -19.26 31.12 2.02
C GLN A 474 -19.03 29.90 1.13
N VAL A 475 -17.88 29.81 0.45
CA VAL A 475 -17.48 28.59 -0.26
C VAL A 475 -17.20 27.49 0.76
N PRO A 476 -17.87 26.33 0.67
CA PRO A 476 -17.67 25.24 1.63
C PRO A 476 -16.26 24.66 1.59
N LEU A 477 -15.73 24.30 2.76
CA LEU A 477 -14.49 23.52 2.86
C LEU A 477 -14.68 22.13 2.24
N PRO A 478 -13.64 21.56 1.62
CA PRO A 478 -13.69 20.20 1.10
C PRO A 478 -13.90 19.17 2.23
N VAL A 479 -14.52 18.04 1.89
CA VAL A 479 -14.66 16.88 2.78
C VAL A 479 -13.36 16.07 2.78
N HIS A 480 -12.65 16.04 1.65
CA HIS A 480 -11.40 15.32 1.46
C HIS A 480 -10.29 16.23 0.91
N ASP A 481 -9.07 16.06 1.41
CA ASP A 481 -7.87 16.58 0.77
C ASP A 481 -7.76 16.00 -0.66
N PRO A 482 -7.43 16.84 -1.66
CA PRO A 482 -7.39 16.41 -3.06
C PRO A 482 -6.39 15.29 -3.32
N ILE A 483 -5.32 15.15 -2.52
CA ILE A 483 -4.27 14.14 -2.70
C ILE A 483 -4.36 13.07 -1.59
N TYR A 484 -4.55 13.50 -0.35
CA TYR A 484 -4.39 12.64 0.85
C TYR A 484 -5.71 12.22 1.51
N GLY A 485 -6.87 12.56 0.93
CA GLY A 485 -8.16 12.07 1.43
C GLY A 485 -8.57 12.67 2.79
N LYS A 486 -9.19 11.86 3.66
CA LYS A 486 -9.87 12.34 4.90
C LYS A 486 -8.94 12.89 5.97
N GLU A 487 -7.73 12.36 6.05
CA GLU A 487 -6.73 12.74 7.05
C GLU A 487 -5.68 13.70 6.47
N GLY A 488 -5.92 14.22 5.26
CA GLY A 488 -4.94 15.04 4.57
C GLY A 488 -4.65 16.37 5.26
N PRO A 489 -3.42 16.89 5.10
CA PRO A 489 -2.96 18.09 5.77
C PRO A 489 -3.78 19.33 5.43
N LEU A 490 -4.40 19.42 4.25
CA LEU A 490 -5.26 20.56 3.87
C LEU A 490 -6.38 20.78 4.89
N LEU A 491 -7.07 19.71 5.27
CA LEU A 491 -8.20 19.80 6.20
C LEU A 491 -7.74 20.22 7.59
N SER A 492 -6.57 19.73 8.03
CA SER A 492 -5.99 20.11 9.32
C SER A 492 -5.62 21.60 9.38
N VAL A 493 -5.18 22.17 8.25
CA VAL A 493 -4.78 23.57 8.16
C VAL A 493 -6.00 24.46 8.07
N TRP A 494 -6.93 24.16 7.16
CA TRP A 494 -8.09 25.02 6.91
C TRP A 494 -9.13 25.00 8.04
N LYS A 495 -9.32 23.87 8.74
CA LYS A 495 -10.20 23.79 9.94
C LYS A 495 -9.65 24.51 11.17
N ARG A 496 -8.36 24.86 11.21
CA ARG A 496 -7.76 25.63 12.31
C ARG A 496 -7.92 27.13 12.13
N VAL A 497 -8.26 27.57 10.93
CA VAL A 497 -8.31 28.99 10.54
C VAL A 497 -9.74 29.48 10.31
N GLY A 498 -10.62 28.62 9.77
CA GLY A 498 -12.07 28.85 9.69
C GLY A 498 -12.80 28.33 10.92
#